data_AF-T1BTP5-F1
#
_entry.id   AF-T1BTP5-F1
#
_cell.length_a   1.000
_cell.length_b   1.000
_cell.length_c   1.000
_cell.angle_alpha   90.00
_cell.angle_beta   90.00
_cell.angle_gamma   90.00
#
_symmetry.space_group_name_H-M   'P 1'
#
loop_
_entity.id
_entity.type
_entity.pdbx_description
1 polymer ?
#
loop_
_entity_poly.entity_id
_entity_poly.type
_entity_poly.pdbx_seq_one_letter_code
_entity_poly.pdbx_strand_id
1 'polypeptide(L)'
;MGSMHTDLGIMINRMGIKSRIKAIFRDLPEYDMKCIRGLESGFCTDTSSMEMMCIRRVLEPIMGTGSSGYGFPFSLRHFNFYNACVYAKREIDDLRTVVKDSDSHDILEELSDLISKVAENSAIHD
;
A
#
# COMPACT_ATOMS: atom_id res chain seq x y z
N MET A 1 12.80 -0.37 -24.52
CA MET A 1 13.31 -0.12 -23.14
C MET A 1 13.14 1.32 -22.63
N GLY A 2 13.22 2.38 -23.46
CA GLY A 2 13.04 3.76 -22.97
C GLY A 2 11.58 4.22 -22.72
N SER A 3 10.58 3.56 -23.32
CA SER A 3 9.15 3.94 -23.18
C SER A 3 8.56 3.48 -21.84
N MET A 4 8.78 2.22 -21.46
CA MET A 4 8.23 1.59 -20.26
C MET A 4 8.43 2.39 -18.96
N HIS A 5 9.65 2.86 -18.71
CA HIS A 5 9.96 3.66 -17.53
C HIS A 5 9.25 5.01 -17.54
N THR A 6 9.23 5.67 -18.69
CA THR A 6 8.59 6.99 -18.89
C THR A 6 7.08 6.89 -18.72
N ASP A 7 6.46 5.85 -19.29
CA ASP A 7 5.02 5.61 -19.21
C ASP A 7 4.59 5.28 -17.78
N LEU A 8 5.37 4.47 -17.06
CA LEU A 8 5.12 4.14 -15.66
C LEU A 8 5.16 5.37 -14.75
N GLY A 9 6.19 6.22 -14.89
CA GLY A 9 6.30 7.41 -14.07
C GLY A 9 5.27 8.48 -14.45
N ILE A 10 4.92 8.63 -15.73
CA ILE A 10 3.80 9.49 -16.15
C ILE A 10 2.48 8.99 -15.56
N MET A 11 2.23 7.68 -15.57
CA MET A 11 1.01 7.09 -15.04
C MET A 11 0.90 7.26 -13.51
N ILE A 12 1.95 6.92 -12.76
CA ILE A 12 1.98 7.09 -11.30
C ILE A 12 1.67 8.54 -10.92
N ASN A 13 2.22 9.49 -11.66
CA ASN A 13 2.02 10.92 -11.40
C ASN A 13 0.64 11.42 -11.87
N ARG A 14 0.12 10.95 -13.01
CA ARG A 14 -1.18 11.40 -13.57
C ARG A 14 -2.40 10.79 -12.90
N MET A 15 -2.33 9.51 -12.50
CA MET A 15 -3.49 8.82 -11.92
C MET A 15 -3.76 9.19 -10.46
N GLY A 16 -2.84 9.89 -9.79
CA GLY A 16 -3.01 10.26 -8.38
C GLY A 16 -3.10 9.05 -7.43
N ILE A 17 -2.66 7.86 -7.85
CA ILE A 17 -2.73 6.63 -7.05
C ILE A 17 -1.94 6.80 -5.75
N LYS A 18 -0.70 7.31 -5.85
CA LYS A 18 0.14 7.55 -4.67
C LYS A 18 -0.50 8.54 -3.69
N SER A 19 -1.20 9.57 -4.16
CA SER A 19 -1.93 10.50 -3.29
C SER A 19 -3.13 9.86 -2.61
N ARG A 20 -3.82 8.94 -3.28
CA ARG A 20 -4.98 8.24 -2.71
C ARG A 20 -4.57 7.19 -1.67
N ILE A 21 -3.53 6.39 -1.95
CA ILE A 21 -2.93 5.49 -0.95
C ILE A 21 -2.45 6.30 0.27
N LYS A 22 -1.87 7.48 0.06
CA LYS A 22 -1.48 8.41 1.15
C LYS A 22 -2.66 9.00 1.93
N ALA A 23 -3.85 9.09 1.34
CA ALA A 23 -5.05 9.54 2.05
C ALA A 23 -5.51 8.42 2.99
N ILE A 24 -5.70 7.21 2.44
CA ILE A 24 -6.08 6.01 3.21
C ILE A 24 -5.10 5.78 4.38
N PHE A 25 -3.78 5.85 4.14
CA PHE A 25 -2.79 5.68 5.20
C PHE A 25 -2.90 6.71 6.33
N ARG A 26 -3.27 7.95 6.01
CA ARG A 26 -3.46 9.02 7.01
C ARG A 26 -4.73 8.83 7.83
N ASP A 27 -5.75 8.22 7.23
CA ASP A 27 -7.03 7.96 7.88
C ASP A 27 -6.98 6.69 8.75
N LEU A 28 -6.04 5.78 8.49
CA LEU A 28 -5.77 4.64 9.36
C LEU A 28 -5.32 5.10 10.75
N PRO A 29 -5.77 4.44 11.83
CA PRO A 29 -5.34 4.76 13.19
C PRO A 29 -3.83 4.57 13.35
N GLU A 30 -3.23 5.31 14.28
CA GLU A 30 -1.85 5.05 14.73
C GLU A 30 -1.79 3.72 15.50
N TYR A 31 -0.58 3.19 15.69
CA TYR A 31 -0.40 1.94 16.41
C TYR A 31 -0.85 2.06 17.87
N ASP A 32 -1.85 1.28 18.25
CA ASP A 32 -2.28 1.17 19.64
C ASP A 32 -1.31 0.28 20.43
N MET A 33 -0.58 0.88 21.37
CA MET A 33 0.34 0.17 22.26
C MET A 33 -0.36 -0.87 23.13
N LYS A 34 -1.66 -0.70 23.45
CA LYS A 34 -2.41 -1.69 24.20
C LYS A 34 -2.65 -2.93 23.34
N CYS A 35 -3.06 -2.76 22.08
CA CYS A 35 -3.17 -3.84 21.10
C CYS A 35 -1.83 -4.56 20.92
N ILE A 36 -0.71 -3.85 20.73
CA ILE A 36 0.64 -4.46 20.61
C ILE A 36 0.98 -5.33 21.82
N ARG A 37 0.83 -4.80 23.04
CA ARG A 37 1.09 -5.57 24.26
C ARG A 37 0.16 -6.78 24.38
N GLY A 38 -1.09 -6.62 23.96
CA GLY A 38 -2.05 -7.71 23.83
C GLY A 38 -1.52 -8.82 22.92
N LEU A 39 -1.00 -8.45 21.74
CA LEU A 39 -0.42 -9.39 20.77
C LEU A 39 0.83 -10.07 21.33
N GLU A 40 1.75 -9.33 21.93
CA GLU A 40 2.97 -9.86 22.56
C GLU A 40 2.66 -10.85 23.68
N SER A 41 1.59 -10.60 24.44
CA SER A 41 1.14 -11.50 25.51
C SER A 41 0.29 -12.68 25.02
N GLY A 42 -0.14 -12.70 23.75
CA GLY A 42 -1.02 -13.71 23.18
C GLY A 42 -2.51 -13.57 23.54
N PHE A 43 -2.91 -12.48 24.21
CA PHE A 43 -4.28 -12.25 24.69
C PHE A 43 -4.97 -11.05 24.04
N CYS A 44 -4.53 -10.62 22.84
CA CYS A 44 -5.23 -9.55 22.12
C CYS A 44 -6.62 -10.03 21.70
N THR A 45 -7.64 -9.33 22.18
CA THR A 45 -9.05 -9.60 21.85
C THR A 45 -9.64 -8.56 20.90
N ASP A 46 -8.93 -7.46 20.67
CA ASP A 46 -9.37 -6.39 19.78
C ASP A 46 -8.92 -6.69 18.34
N THR A 47 -9.77 -7.44 17.63
CA THR A 47 -9.49 -7.91 16.27
C THR A 47 -9.50 -6.75 15.27
N SER A 48 -10.43 -5.82 15.40
CA SER A 48 -10.54 -4.66 14.50
C SER A 48 -9.29 -3.78 14.58
N SER A 49 -8.84 -3.43 15.79
CA SER A 49 -7.60 -2.66 15.97
C SER A 49 -6.37 -3.40 15.43
N MET A 50 -6.28 -4.72 15.65
CA MET A 50 -5.18 -5.54 15.11
C MET A 50 -5.16 -5.51 13.57
N GLU A 51 -6.32 -5.69 12.93
CA GLU A 51 -6.42 -5.69 11.46
C GLU A 51 -6.04 -4.33 10.87
N MET A 52 -6.52 -3.23 11.45
CA MET A 52 -6.15 -1.88 11.04
C MET A 52 -4.64 -1.61 11.15
N MET A 53 -4.00 -2.13 12.21
CA MET A 53 -2.54 -2.01 12.40
C MET A 53 -1.76 -2.86 11.40
N CYS A 54 -2.26 -4.05 11.04
CA CYS A 54 -1.68 -4.87 9.98
C CYS A 54 -1.76 -4.16 8.62
N ILE A 55 -2.93 -3.59 8.27
CA ILE A 55 -3.11 -2.81 7.05
C ILE A 55 -2.13 -1.63 7.03
N ARG A 56 -2.03 -0.88 8.15
CA ARG A 56 -1.08 0.24 8.27
C ARG A 56 0.36 -0.21 8.00
N ARG A 57 0.80 -1.30 8.61
CA ARG A 57 2.15 -1.86 8.46
C ARG A 57 2.47 -2.20 7.01
N VAL A 58 1.54 -2.80 6.27
CA VAL A 58 1.73 -3.14 4.85
C VAL A 58 1.93 -1.88 3.98
N LEU A 59 1.33 -0.76 4.35
CA LEU A 59 1.43 0.50 3.61
C LEU A 59 2.69 1.33 3.92
N GLU A 60 3.35 1.11 5.06
CA GLU A 60 4.54 1.89 5.47
C GLU A 60 5.66 1.91 4.43
N PRO A 61 6.04 0.78 3.79
CA PRO A 61 7.09 0.78 2.76
C PRO A 61 6.73 1.65 1.56
N ILE A 62 5.44 1.73 1.21
CA ILE A 62 4.94 2.59 0.12
C ILE A 62 5.12 4.07 0.50
N MET A 63 4.86 4.41 1.76
CA MET A 63 4.98 5.79 2.29
C MET A 63 6.42 6.24 2.45
N GLY A 64 7.33 5.34 2.80
CA GLY A 64 8.77 5.60 2.93
C GLY A 64 9.46 6.00 1.61
N THR A 65 8.82 5.75 0.47
CA THR A 65 9.30 6.24 -0.83
C THR A 65 9.02 7.75 -0.94
N GLY A 66 10.07 8.58 -0.82
CA GLY A 66 9.97 10.04 -0.90
C GLY A 66 9.23 10.58 -2.14
N SER A 67 8.91 11.87 -2.15
CA SER A 67 8.21 12.52 -3.27
C SER A 67 8.98 12.33 -4.59
N SER A 68 8.28 12.01 -5.68
CA SER A 68 8.82 11.99 -7.04
C SER A 68 9.09 13.44 -7.48
N GLY A 69 10.22 14.01 -7.05
CA GLY A 69 10.57 15.40 -7.31
C GLY A 69 10.65 15.74 -8.81
N TYR A 70 10.29 16.99 -9.12
CA TYR A 70 10.64 17.77 -10.32
C TYR A 70 10.25 17.22 -11.70
N GLY A 71 9.03 16.69 -11.87
CA GLY A 71 8.44 16.49 -13.21
C GLY A 71 9.23 15.59 -14.16
N PHE A 72 10.17 14.80 -13.62
CA PHE A 72 11.00 13.89 -14.41
C PHE A 72 10.19 12.65 -14.76
N PRO A 73 10.23 12.17 -16.02
CA PRO A 73 9.36 11.10 -16.49
C PRO A 73 9.52 9.77 -15.73
N PHE A 74 10.70 9.50 -15.17
CA PHE A 74 10.96 8.32 -14.34
C PHE A 74 12.16 8.54 -13.40
N SER A 75 12.17 7.89 -12.24
CA SER A 75 13.30 7.93 -11.32
C SER A 75 13.35 6.69 -10.45
N LEU A 76 14.47 6.45 -9.78
CA LEU A 76 14.61 5.35 -8.81
C LEU A 76 13.50 5.38 -7.74
N ARG A 77 12.95 6.55 -7.42
CA ARG A 77 11.81 6.67 -6.49
C ARG A 77 10.53 6.08 -7.07
N HIS A 78 10.29 6.21 -8.37
CA HIS A 78 9.15 5.59 -9.05
C HIS A 78 9.32 4.06 -9.09
N PHE A 79 10.53 3.58 -9.35
CA PHE A 79 10.83 2.14 -9.30
C PHE A 79 10.65 1.56 -7.90
N ASN A 80 11.16 2.25 -6.87
CA ASN A 80 10.99 1.82 -5.48
C ASN A 80 9.51 1.82 -5.07
N PHE A 81 8.74 2.81 -5.52
CA PHE A 81 7.29 2.84 -5.30
C PHE A 81 6.59 1.66 -5.99
N TYR A 82 6.94 1.38 -7.25
CA TYR A 82 6.42 0.22 -7.97
C TYR A 82 6.72 -1.10 -7.23
N ASN A 83 7.98 -1.32 -6.84
CA ASN A 83 8.36 -2.54 -6.11
C ASN A 83 7.63 -2.64 -4.75
N ALA A 84 7.46 -1.53 -4.04
CA ALA A 84 6.68 -1.49 -2.81
C ALA A 84 5.21 -1.86 -3.04
N CYS A 85 4.60 -1.39 -4.13
CA CYS A 85 3.25 -1.78 -4.53
C CYS A 85 3.15 -3.27 -4.88
N VAL A 86 4.12 -3.83 -5.62
CA VAL A 86 4.15 -5.26 -5.94
C VAL A 86 4.25 -6.12 -4.67
N TYR A 87 5.10 -5.72 -3.72
CA TYR A 87 5.21 -6.42 -2.44
C TYR A 87 3.92 -6.31 -1.61
N ALA A 88 3.40 -5.09 -1.46
CA ALA A 88 2.19 -4.83 -0.69
C ALA A 88 0.96 -5.53 -1.27
N LYS A 89 0.89 -5.72 -2.60
CA LYS A 89 -0.20 -6.45 -3.25
C LYS A 89 -0.33 -7.86 -2.69
N ARG A 90 0.80 -8.56 -2.58
CA ARG A 90 0.84 -9.94 -2.07
C ARG A 90 0.37 -10.01 -0.61
N GLU A 91 0.87 -9.10 0.23
CA GLU A 91 0.48 -9.03 1.64
C GLU A 91 -1.02 -8.65 1.81
N ILE A 92 -1.54 -7.75 0.96
CA ILE A 92 -2.97 -7.39 0.96
C ILE A 92 -3.83 -8.58 0.57
N ASP A 93 -3.44 -9.33 -0.47
CA ASP A 93 -4.20 -10.52 -0.87
C ASP A 93 -4.22 -11.57 0.22
N ASP A 94 -3.10 -11.79 0.91
CA ASP A 94 -3.03 -12.69 2.06
C ASP A 94 -3.93 -12.20 3.21
N LEU A 95 -3.85 -10.90 3.57
CA LEU A 95 -4.68 -10.30 4.63
C LEU A 95 -6.19 -10.41 4.34
N ARG A 96 -6.61 -10.22 3.09
CA ARG A 96 -8.02 -10.33 2.70
C ARG A 96 -8.63 -11.70 2.98
N THR A 97 -7.82 -12.75 3.04
CA THR A 97 -8.31 -14.11 3.33
C THR A 97 -8.60 -14.35 4.81
N VAL A 98 -8.05 -13.52 5.71
CA VAL A 98 -8.08 -13.74 7.16
C VAL A 98 -8.82 -12.64 7.93
N VAL A 99 -8.95 -11.45 7.35
CA VAL A 99 -9.66 -10.31 7.93
C VAL A 99 -11.15 -10.62 8.12
N LYS A 100 -11.70 -10.17 9.24
CA LYS A 100 -13.09 -10.42 9.65
C LYS A 100 -13.90 -9.14 9.81
N ASP A 101 -13.25 -8.02 10.11
CA ASP A 101 -13.92 -6.72 10.26
C ASP A 101 -14.31 -6.14 8.89
N SER A 102 -15.52 -5.58 8.79
CA SER A 102 -16.04 -5.02 7.54
C SER A 102 -15.27 -3.80 7.08
N ASP A 103 -14.89 -2.92 8.01
CA ASP A 103 -14.19 -1.68 7.67
C ASP A 103 -12.77 -2.01 7.16
N SER A 104 -12.11 -2.98 7.81
CA SER A 104 -10.84 -3.54 7.34
C SER A 104 -10.96 -4.12 5.93
N HIS A 105 -12.04 -4.84 5.64
CA HIS A 105 -12.26 -5.44 4.32
C HIS A 105 -12.48 -4.38 3.24
N ASP A 106 -13.30 -3.36 3.50
CA ASP A 106 -13.58 -2.27 2.56
C ASP A 106 -12.28 -1.51 2.22
N ILE A 107 -11.45 -1.23 3.22
CA ILE A 107 -10.14 -0.59 3.03
C ILE A 107 -9.24 -1.49 2.16
N LEU A 108 -9.18 -2.79 2.45
CA LEU A 108 -8.36 -3.73 1.67
C LEU A 108 -8.82 -3.88 0.22
N GLU A 109 -10.13 -3.78 -0.04
CA GLU A 109 -10.67 -3.80 -1.40
C GLU A 109 -10.25 -2.55 -2.18
N GLU A 110 -10.42 -1.36 -1.60
CA GLU A 110 -9.95 -0.12 -2.23
C GLU A 110 -8.43 -0.13 -2.47
N LEU A 111 -7.66 -0.61 -1.49
CA LEU A 111 -6.19 -0.71 -1.62
C LEU A 111 -5.78 -1.71 -2.70
N SER A 112 -6.44 -2.86 -2.78
CA SER A 112 -6.19 -3.86 -3.83
C SER A 112 -6.40 -3.24 -5.21
N ASP A 113 -7.52 -2.55 -5.43
CA ASP A 113 -7.83 -1.90 -6.71
C ASP A 113 -6.79 -0.84 -7.10
N LEU A 114 -6.34 -0.03 -6.13
CA LEU A 114 -5.34 1.01 -6.35
C LEU A 114 -3.97 0.41 -6.65
N ILE A 115 -3.59 -0.64 -5.93
CA ILE A 115 -2.28 -1.27 -6.05
C ILE A 115 -2.18 -2.13 -7.30
N SER A 116 -3.23 -2.88 -7.68
CA SER A 116 -3.24 -3.67 -8.93
C SER A 116 -3.05 -2.80 -10.17
N LYS A 117 -3.59 -1.56 -10.19
CA LYS A 117 -3.35 -0.59 -11.28
C LYS A 117 -1.87 -0.25 -11.48
N VAL A 118 -1.05 -0.42 -10.45
CA VAL A 118 0.41 -0.21 -10.50
C VAL A 118 1.14 -1.53 -10.71
N ALA A 119 0.83 -2.56 -9.91
CA ALA A 119 1.57 -3.82 -9.83
C ALA A 119 1.30 -4.79 -10.99
N GLU A 120 0.09 -4.81 -11.53
CA GLU A 120 -0.32 -5.72 -12.62
C GLU A 120 -0.34 -5.00 -13.97
N ASN A 121 0.35 -3.87 -14.07
CA ASN A 121 0.32 -3.08 -15.29
C ASN A 121 1.09 -3.80 -16.41
N SER A 122 0.35 -4.13 -17.47
CA SER A 122 0.84 -4.83 -18.65
C SER A 122 1.90 -4.08 -19.46
N ALA A 123 2.12 -2.78 -19.21
CA ALA A 123 3.23 -2.03 -19.79
C ALA A 123 4.60 -2.39 -19.20
N ILE A 124 4.64 -3.21 -18.14
CA ILE A 124 5.85 -3.59 -17.38
C ILE A 124 6.20 -5.08 -17.56
N HIS A 125 5.44 -5.84 -18.37
CA HIS A 125 5.83 -7.20 -18.72
C HIS A 125 6.88 -7.17 -19.83
N ASP A 126 8.03 -7.79 -19.56
CA ASP A 126 9.15 -8.01 -20.50
C ASP A 126 8.70 -8.65 -21.83
#